data_AF-A0A1J5WJH5-F1
#
_entry.id   AF-A0A1J5WJH5-F1
#
_cell.length_a   1.000
_cell.length_b   1.000
_cell.length_c   1.000
_cell.angle_alpha   90.00
_cell.angle_beta   90.00
_cell.angle_gamma   90.00
#
_symmetry.space_group_name_H-M   'P 1'
#
loop_
_entity.id
_entity.type
_entity.pdbx_description
1 polymer ?
#
loop_
_entity_poly.entity_id
_entity_poly.type
_entity_poly.pdbx_seq_one_letter_code
_entity_poly.pdbx_strand_id
1 'polypeptide(L)'
;MLDATKEEHVATILTQEQPFCVGRVKNMRLEDYAVSIFPKLKNHEDCEVERLTLTATEEEHVATIIAQDQLLCIGRAKEMEFWDYTVFVFLKKKETREVPRSLVLSISRDELWRKIHGELKEKTQRSASKK
;
A
#
# COMPACT_ATOMS: atom_id res chain seq x y z
N MET A 1 -4.41 15.38 2.19
CA MET A 1 -3.07 14.89 1.83
C MET A 1 -2.29 14.81 3.12
N LEU A 2 -1.66 13.68 3.40
CA LEU A 2 -0.75 13.50 4.52
C LEU A 2 0.58 12.99 3.96
N ASP A 3 1.66 13.65 4.32
CA ASP A 3 3.02 13.26 4.03
C ASP A 3 3.79 13.10 5.33
N ALA A 4 4.80 12.22 5.31
CA ALA A 4 5.76 12.14 6.39
C ALA A 4 7.12 11.83 5.80
N THR A 5 8.07 12.73 6.04
CA THR A 5 9.46 12.59 5.57
C THR A 5 10.31 11.70 6.49
N LYS A 6 9.78 11.29 7.64
CA LYS A 6 10.46 10.45 8.62
C LYS A 6 9.51 9.46 9.28
N GLU A 7 10.03 8.28 9.61
CA GLU A 7 9.29 7.24 10.33
C GLU A 7 8.80 7.70 11.71
N GLU A 8 9.56 8.55 12.41
CA GLU A 8 9.24 9.05 13.76
C GLU A 8 7.89 9.78 13.82
N HIS A 9 7.45 10.40 12.71
CA HIS A 9 6.16 11.09 12.63
C HIS A 9 4.95 10.15 12.63
N VAL A 10 5.14 8.91 12.18
CA VAL A 10 4.08 7.91 12.07
C VAL A 10 4.21 6.79 13.11
N ALA A 11 5.36 6.68 13.78
CA ALA A 11 5.66 5.65 14.77
C ALA A 11 4.55 5.48 15.81
N THR A 12 4.05 6.57 16.39
CA THR A 12 2.96 6.52 17.38
C THR A 12 1.70 5.85 16.80
N ILE A 13 1.33 6.18 15.56
CA ILE A 13 0.15 5.59 14.89
C ILE A 13 0.40 4.10 14.58
N LEU A 14 1.62 3.74 14.19
CA LEU A 14 1.99 2.35 13.90
C LEU A 14 1.94 1.46 15.15
N THR A 15 2.26 2.01 16.33
CA THR A 15 2.18 1.30 17.62
C THR A 15 0.75 1.12 18.14
N GLN A 16 -0.24 1.80 17.56
CA GLN A 16 -1.63 1.60 17.97
C GLN A 16 -2.15 0.23 17.52
N GLU A 17 -2.71 -0.54 18.46
CA GLU A 17 -3.30 -1.84 18.19
C GLU A 17 -4.64 -1.73 17.45
N GLN A 18 -5.40 -0.67 17.73
CA GLN A 18 -6.74 -0.47 17.21
C GLN A 18 -6.70 0.21 15.83
N PRO A 19 -7.27 -0.40 14.77
CA PRO A 19 -7.43 0.29 13.50
C PRO A 19 -8.49 1.40 13.62
N PHE A 20 -8.35 2.48 12.85
CA PHE A 20 -9.20 3.67 12.95
C PHE A 20 -9.96 3.97 11.65
N CYS A 21 -11.13 4.61 11.79
CA CYS A 21 -11.98 5.03 10.68
C CYS A 21 -11.77 6.53 10.43
N VAL A 22 -11.64 6.92 9.17
CA VAL A 22 -11.53 8.34 8.76
C VAL A 22 -12.88 8.94 8.32
N GLY A 23 -13.95 8.17 8.44
CA GLY A 23 -15.28 8.51 7.93
C GLY A 23 -15.36 8.46 6.41
N ARG A 24 -16.22 9.29 5.82
CA ARG A 24 -16.37 9.44 4.36
C ARG A 24 -15.39 10.48 3.85
N VAL A 25 -14.45 10.06 3.01
CA VAL A 25 -13.42 10.91 2.42
C VAL A 25 -13.51 10.82 0.91
N LYS A 26 -13.59 11.96 0.23
CA LYS A 26 -13.61 11.97 -1.24
C LYS A 26 -12.23 11.60 -1.82
N ASN A 27 -11.19 12.30 -1.38
CA ASN A 27 -9.82 12.08 -1.87
C ASN A 27 -8.88 11.91 -0.67
N MET A 28 -8.26 10.73 -0.57
CA MET A 28 -7.22 10.46 0.40
C MET A 28 -5.90 10.25 -0.32
N ARG A 29 -4.88 10.97 0.11
CA ARG A 29 -3.52 10.89 -0.44
C ARG A 29 -2.52 10.75 0.70
N LEU A 30 -1.74 9.68 0.67
CA LEU A 30 -0.67 9.37 1.61
C LEU A 30 0.66 9.32 0.86
N GLU A 31 1.65 10.07 1.33
CA GLU A 31 2.96 10.18 0.69
C GLU A 31 4.09 9.77 1.66
N ASP A 32 5.08 9.07 1.13
CA ASP A 32 6.29 8.61 1.82
C ASP A 32 5.97 7.81 3.10
N TYR A 33 6.54 8.13 4.26
CA TYR A 33 6.30 7.36 5.49
C TYR A 33 4.82 7.38 5.92
N ALA A 34 4.00 8.34 5.46
CA ALA A 34 2.57 8.34 5.74
C ALA A 34 1.85 7.15 5.10
N VAL A 35 2.39 6.54 4.04
CA VAL A 35 1.84 5.31 3.45
C VAL A 35 1.80 4.17 4.47
N SER A 36 2.72 4.15 5.45
CA SER A 36 2.77 3.12 6.48
C SER A 36 1.53 3.06 7.38
N ILE A 37 0.75 4.14 7.47
CA ILE A 37 -0.50 4.16 8.24
C ILE A 37 -1.64 3.46 7.49
N PHE A 38 -1.49 3.21 6.18
CA PHE A 38 -2.54 2.65 5.34
C PHE A 38 -3.13 1.34 5.89
N PRO A 39 -2.34 0.34 6.35
CA PRO A 39 -2.89 -0.89 6.94
C PRO A 39 -3.65 -0.68 8.26
N LYS A 40 -3.50 0.48 8.91
CA LYS A 40 -4.23 0.83 10.14
C LYS A 40 -5.62 1.43 9.87
N LEU A 41 -5.95 1.72 8.61
CA LEU A 41 -7.28 2.19 8.25
C LEU A 41 -8.28 1.04 8.35
N LYS A 42 -9.36 1.27 9.10
CA LYS A 42 -10.46 0.31 9.28
C LYS A 42 -11.43 0.41 8.10
N ASN A 43 -11.69 -0.71 7.43
CA ASN A 43 -12.84 -0.84 6.54
C ASN A 43 -14.12 -1.04 7.38
N HIS A 44 -14.68 0.04 7.91
CA HIS A 44 -16.00 0.05 8.55
C HIS A 44 -17.07 0.41 7.53
N GLU A 45 -18.35 0.09 7.79
CA GLU A 45 -19.41 0.44 6.85
C GLU A 45 -19.52 1.96 6.60
N ASP A 46 -19.15 2.76 7.59
CA ASP A 46 -19.15 4.22 7.54
C ASP A 46 -17.81 4.81 7.03
N CYS A 47 -16.81 3.97 6.78
CA CYS A 47 -15.53 4.40 6.21
C CYS A 47 -15.54 4.17 4.70
N GLU A 48 -15.65 5.24 3.93
CA GLU A 48 -15.64 5.19 2.46
C GLU A 48 -14.60 6.17 1.94
N VAL A 49 -13.74 5.71 1.04
CA VAL A 49 -12.74 6.56 0.38
C VAL A 49 -13.02 6.53 -1.12
N GLU A 50 -13.48 7.60 -1.76
CA GLU A 50 -13.79 7.50 -3.20
C GLU A 50 -12.51 7.27 -4.03
N ARG A 51 -11.46 8.07 -3.78
CA ARG A 51 -10.15 7.94 -4.40
C ARG A 51 -9.04 7.85 -3.36
N LEU A 52 -8.24 6.80 -3.45
CA LEU A 52 -7.04 6.58 -2.64
C LEU A 52 -5.78 6.65 -3.51
N THR A 53 -4.88 7.56 -3.19
CA THR A 53 -3.56 7.67 -3.81
C THR A 53 -2.46 7.40 -2.78
N LEU A 54 -1.61 6.42 -3.05
CA LEU A 54 -0.43 6.11 -2.25
C LEU A 54 0.83 6.35 -3.10
N THR A 55 1.77 7.11 -2.55
CA THR A 55 3.05 7.41 -3.22
C THR A 55 4.19 7.18 -2.25
N ALA A 56 5.21 6.43 -2.67
CA ALA A 56 6.41 6.22 -1.87
C ALA A 56 7.60 6.31 -2.79
N THR A 57 8.38 7.36 -2.61
CA THR A 57 9.50 7.67 -3.51
C THR A 57 10.74 6.81 -3.25
N GLU A 58 10.83 6.20 -2.07
CA GLU A 58 11.94 5.36 -1.61
C GLU A 58 11.46 4.04 -1.00
N GLU A 59 12.34 3.03 -0.95
CA GLU A 59 12.01 1.71 -0.39
C GLU A 59 11.75 1.75 1.10
N GLU A 60 12.48 2.59 1.84
CA GLU A 60 12.35 2.74 3.29
C GLU A 60 10.93 3.13 3.72
N HIS A 61 10.24 3.96 2.92
CA HIS A 61 8.87 4.39 3.18
C HIS A 61 7.86 3.23 3.24
N VAL A 62 8.15 2.11 2.56
CA VAL A 62 7.28 0.94 2.50
C VAL A 62 7.81 -0.28 3.25
N ALA A 63 9.04 -0.21 3.77
CA ALA A 63 9.70 -1.31 4.47
C ALA A 63 8.83 -1.82 5.62
N THR A 64 8.26 -0.91 6.41
CA THR A 64 7.40 -1.23 7.56
C THR A 64 6.14 -1.99 7.14
N ILE A 65 5.52 -1.63 6.00
CA ILE A 65 4.31 -2.29 5.50
C ILE A 65 4.62 -3.70 4.97
N ILE A 66 5.75 -3.85 4.30
CA ILE A 66 6.17 -5.14 3.74
C ILE A 66 6.50 -6.11 4.87
N ALA A 67 7.17 -5.62 5.93
CA ALA A 67 7.53 -6.39 7.11
C ALA A 67 6.33 -6.79 7.98
N GLN A 68 5.30 -5.96 8.06
CA GLN A 68 4.05 -6.31 8.76
C GLN A 68 3.34 -7.46 8.04
N ASP A 69 3.00 -8.54 8.75
CA ASP A 69 2.19 -9.65 8.21
C ASP A 69 0.69 -9.31 8.12
N GLN A 70 0.38 -8.02 8.01
CA GLN A 70 -0.98 -7.53 7.90
C GLN A 70 -1.35 -7.43 6.42
N LEU A 71 -2.41 -8.13 6.02
CA LEU A 71 -2.99 -7.98 4.70
C LEU A 71 -3.48 -6.54 4.54
N LEU A 72 -3.26 -5.95 3.36
CA LEU A 72 -3.80 -4.64 3.01
C LEU A 72 -5.33 -4.77 3.04
N CYS A 73 -5.95 -4.33 4.14
CA CYS A 73 -7.39 -4.16 4.21
C CYS A 73 -7.74 -2.91 3.43
N ILE A 74 -7.69 -3.04 2.11
CA ILE A 74 -8.12 -2.00 1.20
C ILE A 74 -9.62 -1.84 1.45
N GLY A 75 -10.00 -0.70 2.04
CA GLY A 75 -11.38 -0.40 2.33
C GLY A 75 -12.26 -0.34 1.08
N ARG A 76 -13.53 0.05 1.23
CA ARG A 76 -14.40 0.41 0.11
C ARG A 76 -13.88 1.65 -0.62
N ALA A 77 -12.83 1.46 -1.41
CA ALA A 77 -12.27 2.47 -2.29
C ALA A 77 -12.62 2.18 -3.74
N LYS A 78 -13.24 3.17 -4.38
CA LYS A 78 -13.71 3.03 -5.77
C LYS A 78 -12.55 3.16 -6.74
N GLU A 79 -11.62 4.06 -6.45
CA GLU A 79 -10.46 4.36 -7.28
C GLU A 79 -9.19 4.27 -6.46
N MET A 80 -8.19 3.60 -7.00
CA MET A 80 -6.89 3.41 -6.35
C MET A 80 -5.75 3.73 -7.29
N GLU A 81 -4.78 4.45 -6.76
CA GLU A 81 -3.56 4.81 -7.46
C GLU A 81 -2.37 4.50 -6.57
N PHE A 82 -1.47 3.66 -7.06
CA PHE A 82 -0.20 3.32 -6.41
C PHE A 82 0.94 3.83 -7.29
N TRP A 83 1.79 4.67 -6.70
CA TRP A 83 2.94 5.28 -7.35
C TRP A 83 4.25 4.78 -6.72
N ASP A 84 5.23 4.50 -7.57
CA ASP A 84 6.59 4.06 -7.26
C ASP A 84 6.63 2.83 -6.33
N TYR A 85 7.29 2.92 -5.16
CA TYR A 85 7.49 1.77 -4.27
C TYR A 85 6.18 1.21 -3.68
N THR A 86 5.08 1.97 -3.73
CA THR A 86 3.77 1.46 -3.27
C THR A 86 3.18 0.41 -4.21
N VAL A 87 3.57 0.40 -5.49
CA VAL A 87 3.17 -0.65 -6.44
C VAL A 87 3.69 -2.01 -5.97
N PHE A 88 4.89 -2.04 -5.39
CA PHE A 88 5.50 -3.25 -4.87
C PHE A 88 4.74 -3.82 -3.67
N VAL A 89 4.30 -2.95 -2.76
CA VAL A 89 3.45 -3.31 -1.61
C VAL A 89 2.17 -3.98 -2.11
N PHE A 90 1.49 -3.37 -3.08
CA PHE A 90 0.29 -3.92 -3.70
C PHE A 90 0.53 -5.29 -4.34
N LEU A 91 1.60 -5.44 -5.14
CA LEU A 91 1.93 -6.69 -5.82
C LEU A 91 2.34 -7.82 -4.85
N LYS A 92 2.98 -7.49 -3.72
CA LYS A 92 3.38 -8.50 -2.72
C LYS A 92 2.24 -8.99 -1.87
N LYS A 93 1.33 -8.10 -1.46
CA LYS A 93 0.30 -8.37 -0.45
C LYS A 93 -1.08 -8.69 -1.07
N LYS A 94 -1.12 -9.17 -2.32
CA LYS A 94 -2.34 -9.35 -3.14
C LYS A 94 -3.39 -10.25 -2.45
N GLU A 95 -4.32 -9.62 -1.74
CA GLU A 95 -5.57 -10.20 -1.25
C GLU A 95 -6.65 -9.11 -1.27
N THR A 96 -7.21 -8.81 -2.45
CA THR A 96 -8.29 -7.83 -2.58
C THR A 96 -9.63 -8.53 -2.37
N ARG A 97 -10.34 -8.25 -1.26
CA ARG A 97 -11.72 -8.70 -1.07
C ARG A 97 -12.70 -7.99 -2.01
N GLU A 98 -12.38 -6.77 -2.43
CA GLU A 98 -13.17 -5.97 -3.36
C GLU A 98 -12.27 -5.50 -4.51
N VAL A 99 -12.79 -5.56 -5.74
CA VAL A 99 -12.09 -5.09 -6.94
C VAL A 99 -12.41 -3.60 -7.12
N PRO A 100 -11.41 -2.70 -7.09
CA PRO A 100 -11.68 -1.29 -7.33
C PRO A 100 -12.20 -1.09 -8.75
N ARG A 101 -13.03 -0.06 -8.94
CA ARG A 101 -13.52 0.34 -10.28
C ARG A 101 -12.37 0.79 -11.17
N SER A 102 -11.37 1.45 -10.58
CA SER A 102 -10.16 1.88 -11.26
C SER A 102 -8.94 1.56 -10.41
N LEU A 103 -7.93 0.95 -11.03
CA LEU A 103 -6.62 0.69 -10.43
C LEU A 103 -5.53 1.21 -11.36
N VAL A 104 -4.78 2.19 -10.88
CA VAL A 104 -3.59 2.74 -11.57
C VAL A 104 -2.35 2.31 -10.80
N LEU A 105 -1.39 1.73 -11.50
CA LEU A 105 -0.07 1.39 -10.99
C LEU A 105 0.95 2.12 -11.85
N SER A 106 1.76 2.97 -11.23
CA SER A 106 2.77 3.77 -11.92
C SER A 106 4.13 3.59 -11.26
N ILE A 107 5.15 3.30 -12.05
CA ILE A 107 6.53 3.14 -11.58
C ILE A 107 7.37 4.04 -12.45
N SER A 108 8.00 5.06 -11.85
CA SER A 108 8.78 6.05 -12.60
C SER A 108 10.29 5.78 -12.55
N ARG A 109 10.77 4.90 -11.67
CA ARG A 109 12.20 4.59 -11.51
C ARG A 109 12.58 3.28 -12.23
N ASP A 110 13.62 3.33 -13.07
CA ASP A 110 14.13 2.15 -13.78
C ASP A 110 14.63 1.04 -12.84
N GLU A 111 15.18 1.41 -11.70
CA GLU A 111 15.65 0.47 -10.68
C GLU A 111 14.49 -0.35 -10.09
N LEU A 112 13.34 0.29 -9.84
CA LEU A 112 12.13 -0.36 -9.37
C LEU A 112 11.64 -1.42 -10.36
N TRP A 113 11.66 -1.10 -11.65
CA TRP A 113 11.28 -2.02 -12.70
C TRP A 113 12.15 -3.28 -12.69
N ARG A 114 13.48 -3.12 -12.55
CA ARG A 114 14.43 -4.25 -12.45
C ARG A 114 14.14 -5.13 -11.25
N LYS A 115 13.83 -4.53 -10.10
CA LYS A 115 13.52 -5.25 -8.86
C LYS A 115 12.24 -6.07 -8.98
N ILE A 116 11.16 -5.48 -9.49
CA ILE A 116 9.88 -6.18 -9.72
C ILE A 116 10.08 -7.35 -10.69
N HIS A 117 10.81 -7.13 -11.79
CA HIS A 117 11.09 -8.17 -12.77
C HIS A 117 11.94 -9.31 -12.18
N GLY A 118 12.88 -9.01 -11.30
CA GLY A 118 13.63 -10.00 -10.52
C GLY A 118 12.73 -10.86 -9.64
N GLU A 119 11.84 -10.25 -8.87
CA GLU A 119 10.94 -10.99 -7.97
C GLU A 119 9.88 -11.82 -8.71
N LEU A 120 9.35 -11.32 -9.84
CA LEU A 120 8.40 -12.07 -10.66
C LEU A 120 9.03 -13.33 -11.25
N LYS A 121 10.31 -13.25 -11.66
CA LYS A 121 11.08 -14.42 -12.11
C LYS A 121 11.26 -15.45 -10.99
N GLU A 122 11.60 -15.00 -9.79
CA GLU A 122 11.79 -15.89 -8.63
C GLU A 122 10.49 -16.61 -8.23
N LYS A 123 9.35 -15.89 -8.22
CA LYS A 123 8.03 -16.49 -7.94
C LYS A 123 7.65 -17.56 -8.96
N THR A 124 7.96 -17.33 -10.24
CA THR A 124 7.68 -18.29 -11.32
C THR A 124 8.53 -19.57 -11.18
N GLN A 125 9.79 -19.44 -10.79
CA GLN A 125 10.68 -20.59 -10.52
C GLN A 125 10.24 -21.39 -9.28
N ARG A 126 9.85 -20.72 -8.18
CA ARG A 126 9.33 -21.40 -6.98
C ARG A 126 8.04 -22.19 -7.23
N SER A 127 7.17 -21.73 -8.14
CA SER A 127 5.98 -22.50 -8.56
C SER A 127 6.30 -23.68 -9.46
N ALA A 128 7.41 -23.64 -10.21
CA ALA A 128 7.84 -24.73 -11.08
C ALA A 128 8.57 -25.86 -10.34
N SER A 129 9.30 -25.55 -9.25
CA SER A 129 9.96 -26.58 -8.40
C SER A 129 9.05 -27.28 -7.40
N LYS A 130 7.77 -26.90 -7.32
CA LYS A 130 6.76 -27.57 -6.48
C LYS A 130 5.87 -28.57 -7.26
N LYS A 131 6.25 -28.90 -8.49
CA LYS A 131 5.55 -29.89 -9.34
C LYS A 131 6.33 -31.19 -9.43
#